data_AF-A0A0S6YW06-F1
#
_entry.id   AF-A0A0S6YW06-F1
#
_cell.length_a   1.000
_cell.length_b   1.000
_cell.length_c   1.000
_cell.angle_alpha   90.00
_cell.angle_beta   90.00
_cell.angle_gamma   90.00
#
_symmetry.space_group_name_H-M   'P 1'
#
loop_
_entity.id
_entity.type
_entity.pdbx_description
1 polymer ?
#
loop_
_entity_poly.entity_id
_entity_poly.type
_entity_poly.pdbx_seq_one_letter_code
_entity_poly.pdbx_strand_id
1 'polypeptide(L)'
;MIAGCTPINIFDQANPAVTDQLRQYTVTPYYNTLYTLRQAEANANGELFNLPAGAVNLAVGVSYRKEYQRNGVDFVAITTDPVAGTCFISQEACSYPLAGGFSVKEAYAELFIPVLKDLPFARALNVTLGSRYSDYSNVGNTTNSKLAVEWRPIDDLLLRGTVSEVFRAPNISELYAGPTGSAPVFADPCIGLDAAQLAAHPHACQNVPVGYAGTGLGQANAVVSGSVVRGIALRPEKGKSFDWGFVYDPHWLDGFSVNLDLWRIYLNDTIVSPVGANTLANACFNTDTATTPGVFCNYITRTQLGDVAFLTLPTLNLGRLDTRGVDFGFKYRLPETRFGNFALTFDSTYIAQYDVDVAPGLGVPVQHIAGHYDRDFGNYARWRALAGVVWNMGAWDASWRIRYVGPLSVGSRDPSQRKSADGSPAFPAVQVPYGAQVYNNFSVGYNIEPINTRVDVGVDNAFDKQPPLFFQNNVINANTDVNTYDTVGRYYWARVTVKF
;
A
#
# COMPACT_ATOMS: atom_id res chain seq x y z
N MET A 1 -7.29 41.11 -25.24
CA MET A 1 -7.38 41.71 -23.90
C MET A 1 -8.84 41.93 -23.57
N ILE A 2 -9.29 41.52 -22.39
CA ILE A 2 -10.65 41.76 -21.91
C ILE A 2 -10.70 43.21 -21.39
N ALA A 3 -11.66 44.01 -21.85
CA ALA A 3 -11.77 45.41 -21.48
C ALA A 3 -11.96 45.56 -19.96
N GLY A 4 -11.15 46.43 -19.33
CA GLY A 4 -11.19 46.64 -17.87
C GLY A 4 -10.32 45.69 -17.04
N CYS A 5 -9.61 44.74 -17.67
CA CYS A 5 -8.65 43.89 -16.97
C CYS A 5 -7.22 44.39 -17.17
N THR A 6 -6.47 44.56 -16.08
CA THR A 6 -5.01 44.76 -16.12
C THR A 6 -4.35 43.40 -16.35
N PRO A 7 -3.65 43.18 -17.48
CA PRO A 7 -2.94 41.93 -17.70
C PRO A 7 -1.82 41.77 -16.66
N ILE A 8 -1.77 40.62 -15.99
CA ILE A 8 -0.66 40.25 -15.12
C ILE A 8 0.32 39.41 -15.92
N ASN A 9 1.58 39.82 -15.95
CA ASN A 9 2.65 38.99 -16.49
C ASN A 9 3.18 38.06 -15.39
N ILE A 10 2.60 36.85 -15.28
CA ILE A 10 2.97 35.86 -14.26
C ILE A 10 4.42 35.36 -14.35
N PHE A 11 5.13 35.66 -15.45
CA PHE A 11 6.53 35.29 -15.66
C PHE A 11 7.52 36.32 -15.11
N ASP A 12 7.08 37.56 -14.84
CA ASP A 12 7.91 38.62 -14.25
C ASP A 12 7.83 38.58 -12.71
N GLN A 13 8.18 37.44 -12.12
CA GLN A 13 8.10 37.24 -10.67
C GLN A 13 9.14 38.06 -9.88
N ALA A 14 10.12 38.67 -10.56
CA ALA A 14 11.07 39.58 -9.95
C ALA A 14 10.49 40.97 -9.69
N ASN A 15 9.38 41.31 -10.35
CA ASN A 15 8.70 42.60 -10.20
C ASN A 15 7.80 42.60 -8.94
N PRO A 16 8.09 43.45 -7.94
CA PRO A 16 7.31 43.49 -6.70
C PRO A 16 5.82 43.75 -6.94
N ALA A 17 5.46 44.56 -7.93
CA ALA A 17 4.07 44.86 -8.26
C ALA A 17 3.33 43.61 -8.77
N VAL A 18 3.98 42.75 -9.56
CA VAL A 18 3.42 41.47 -10.01
C VAL A 18 3.24 40.55 -8.80
N THR A 19 4.24 40.43 -7.92
CA THR A 19 4.13 39.57 -6.74
C THR A 19 3.07 40.04 -5.74
N ASP A 20 2.94 41.33 -5.52
CA ASP A 20 1.91 41.91 -4.63
C ASP A 20 0.52 41.73 -5.22
N GLN A 21 0.38 41.86 -6.54
CA GLN A 21 -0.89 41.58 -7.21
C GLN A 21 -1.24 40.08 -7.16
N LEU A 22 -0.28 39.17 -7.35
CA LEU A 22 -0.49 37.72 -7.20
C LEU A 22 -0.89 37.34 -5.77
N ARG A 23 -0.28 37.95 -4.74
CA ARG A 23 -0.65 37.72 -3.33
C ARG A 23 -2.10 38.07 -3.04
N GLN A 24 -2.68 39.04 -3.75
CA GLN A 24 -4.11 39.40 -3.60
C GLN A 24 -5.05 38.30 -4.14
N TYR A 25 -4.56 37.41 -5.01
CA TYR A 25 -5.32 36.26 -5.53
C TYR A 25 -5.01 34.96 -4.78
N THR A 26 -4.14 35.00 -3.77
CA THR A 26 -3.86 33.83 -2.93
C THR A 26 -5.01 33.60 -1.96
N VAL A 27 -5.63 32.43 -2.04
CA VAL A 27 -6.61 31.95 -1.07
C VAL A 27 -6.01 30.73 -0.36
N THR A 28 -6.10 30.70 0.97
CA THR A 28 -5.69 29.54 1.77
C THR A 28 -6.94 28.83 2.26
N PRO A 29 -7.42 27.78 1.57
CA PRO A 29 -8.60 27.05 2.01
C PRO A 29 -8.34 26.29 3.30
N TYR A 30 -9.36 26.20 4.16
CA TYR A 30 -9.31 25.40 5.37
C TYR A 30 -10.05 24.07 5.20
N TYR A 31 -9.39 22.97 5.58
CA TYR A 31 -10.00 21.64 5.64
C TYR A 31 -9.89 21.12 7.06
N ASN A 32 -10.95 20.51 7.58
CA ASN A 32 -10.89 19.82 8.86
C ASN A 32 -11.40 18.39 8.74
N THR A 33 -10.70 17.48 9.41
CA THR A 33 -11.12 16.09 9.52
C THR A 33 -11.37 15.76 10.98
N LEU A 34 -12.60 15.37 11.29
CA LEU A 34 -12.96 14.72 12.54
C LEU A 34 -13.05 13.23 12.29
N TYR A 35 -12.21 12.45 12.97
CA TYR A 35 -12.31 11.00 13.02
C TYR A 35 -12.61 10.57 14.46
N THR A 36 -13.59 9.67 14.63
CA THR A 36 -13.99 9.16 15.94
C THR A 36 -14.05 7.64 15.90
N LEU A 37 -13.28 7.00 16.79
CA LEU A 37 -13.31 5.56 17.02
C LEU A 37 -13.89 5.29 18.40
N ARG A 38 -14.86 4.39 18.48
CA ARG A 38 -15.38 3.84 19.74
C ARG A 38 -15.32 2.33 19.67
N GLN A 39 -14.75 1.70 20.70
CA GLN A 39 -14.60 0.25 20.73
C GLN A 39 -14.84 -0.32 22.12
N ALA A 40 -15.39 -1.53 22.15
CA ALA A 40 -15.54 -2.35 23.34
C ALA A 40 -15.25 -3.81 22.97
N GLU A 41 -14.56 -4.54 23.83
CA GLU A 41 -14.23 -5.95 23.63
C GLU A 41 -14.40 -6.69 24.95
N ALA A 42 -14.88 -7.93 24.85
CA ALA A 42 -14.86 -8.90 25.95
C ALA A 42 -14.30 -10.21 25.43
N ASN A 43 -13.38 -10.81 26.19
CA ASN A 43 -12.76 -12.08 25.85
C ASN A 43 -12.66 -12.98 27.09
N ALA A 44 -12.57 -14.27 26.83
CA ALA A 44 -12.37 -15.30 27.83
C ALA A 44 -11.54 -16.43 27.22
N ASN A 45 -10.66 -17.03 28.00
CA ASN A 45 -9.88 -18.18 27.58
C ASN A 45 -9.69 -19.16 28.74
N GLY A 46 -9.50 -20.44 28.42
CA GLY A 46 -9.23 -21.45 29.42
C GLY A 46 -9.08 -22.85 28.85
N GLU A 47 -8.76 -23.78 29.74
CA GLU A 47 -8.67 -25.20 29.45
C GLU A 47 -10.07 -25.83 29.41
N LEU A 48 -10.37 -26.63 28.38
CA LEU A 48 -11.63 -27.35 28.26
C LEU A 48 -11.55 -28.74 28.89
N PHE A 49 -10.54 -29.51 28.50
CA PHE A 49 -10.27 -30.87 28.96
C PHE A 49 -8.83 -31.27 28.60
N ASN A 50 -8.36 -32.36 29.17
CA ASN A 50 -7.02 -32.89 28.92
C ASN A 50 -7.03 -34.01 27.88
N LEU A 51 -6.11 -33.94 26.93
CA LEU A 51 -5.65 -35.05 26.10
C LEU A 51 -4.35 -35.62 26.69
N PRO A 52 -3.91 -36.83 26.30
CA PRO A 52 -2.61 -37.36 26.73
C PRO A 52 -1.44 -36.43 26.41
N ALA A 53 -1.55 -35.62 25.34
CA ALA A 53 -0.54 -34.65 24.93
C ALA A 53 -0.63 -33.29 25.64
N GLY A 54 -1.69 -33.00 26.41
CA GLY A 54 -1.87 -31.74 27.15
C GLY A 54 -3.31 -31.23 27.15
N ALA A 55 -3.52 -30.06 27.76
CA ALA A 55 -4.83 -29.43 27.82
C ALA A 55 -5.25 -28.85 26.46
N VAL A 56 -6.48 -29.15 26.05
CA VAL A 56 -7.16 -28.46 24.95
C VAL A 56 -7.64 -27.11 25.48
N ASN A 57 -7.23 -26.03 24.81
CA ASN A 57 -7.52 -24.66 25.22
C ASN A 57 -8.50 -24.01 24.25
N LEU A 58 -9.46 -23.26 24.77
CA LEU A 58 -10.39 -22.46 24.00
C LEU A 58 -10.28 -21.00 24.41
N ALA A 59 -10.13 -20.12 23.43
CA ALA A 59 -10.31 -18.69 23.56
C ALA A 59 -11.57 -18.27 22.79
N VAL A 60 -12.41 -17.45 23.40
CA VAL A 60 -13.60 -16.86 22.77
C VAL A 60 -13.63 -15.37 23.06
N GLY A 61 -14.22 -14.60 22.15
CA GLY A 61 -14.43 -13.18 22.42
C GLY A 61 -15.45 -12.57 21.49
N VAL A 62 -15.91 -11.39 21.90
CA VAL A 62 -16.81 -10.53 21.14
C VAL A 62 -16.28 -9.11 21.13
N SER A 63 -16.41 -8.43 20.00
CA SER A 63 -16.01 -7.04 19.84
C SER A 63 -17.13 -6.20 19.23
N TYR A 64 -17.13 -4.92 19.58
CA TYR A 64 -17.91 -3.89 18.91
C TYR A 64 -17.01 -2.71 18.61
N ARG A 65 -17.04 -2.24 17.38
CA ARG A 65 -16.28 -1.06 16.95
C ARG A 65 -17.15 -0.17 16.08
N LYS A 66 -17.11 1.14 16.33
CA LYS A 66 -17.79 2.15 15.54
C LYS A 66 -16.79 3.20 15.10
N GLU A 67 -16.74 3.43 13.79
CA GLU A 67 -15.95 4.47 13.16
C GLU A 67 -16.87 5.51 12.54
N TYR A 68 -16.46 6.77 12.65
CA TYR A 68 -17.12 7.88 12.00
C TYR A 68 -16.08 8.90 11.55
N GLN A 69 -16.24 9.39 10.33
CA GLN A 69 -15.42 10.46 9.78
C GLN A 69 -16.33 11.57 9.25
N ARG A 70 -15.91 12.80 9.50
CA ARG A 70 -16.46 13.99 8.87
C ARG A 70 -15.32 14.86 8.37
N ASN A 71 -15.34 15.19 7.09
CA ASN A 71 -14.48 16.20 6.50
C ASN A 71 -15.31 17.46 6.23
N GLY A 72 -14.93 18.58 6.82
CA GLY A 72 -15.41 19.89 6.38
C GLY A 72 -14.44 20.49 5.36
N VAL A 73 -15.03 21.18 4.40
CA VAL A 73 -14.34 21.80 3.27
C VAL A 73 -14.75 23.27 3.23
N ASP A 74 -13.78 24.15 3.05
CA ASP A 74 -14.03 25.58 2.86
C ASP A 74 -14.97 25.81 1.66
N PHE A 75 -15.84 26.81 1.75
CA PHE A 75 -16.76 27.19 0.68
C PHE A 75 -16.02 27.46 -0.65
N VAL A 76 -14.82 28.05 -0.61
CA VAL A 76 -14.06 28.35 -1.83
C VAL A 76 -13.51 27.07 -2.50
N ALA A 77 -13.31 26.02 -1.71
CA ALA A 77 -12.72 24.75 -2.13
C ALA A 77 -13.77 23.64 -2.38
N ILE A 78 -15.05 23.89 -2.10
CA ILE A 78 -16.10 22.88 -2.31
C ILE A 78 -16.33 22.66 -3.80
N THR A 79 -16.37 21.41 -4.26
CA THR A 79 -16.77 21.09 -5.63
C THR A 79 -18.20 21.60 -5.88
N THR A 80 -18.35 22.58 -6.78
CA THR A 80 -19.64 23.21 -7.11
C THR A 80 -20.32 22.57 -8.32
N ASP A 81 -19.53 22.04 -9.24
CA ASP A 81 -20.02 21.26 -10.38
C ASP A 81 -19.55 19.80 -10.21
N PRO A 82 -20.43 18.87 -9.80
CA PRO A 82 -20.07 17.47 -9.59
C PRO A 82 -19.83 16.71 -10.91
N VAL A 83 -20.17 17.29 -12.07
CA VAL A 83 -19.93 16.72 -13.40
C VAL A 83 -18.57 17.16 -13.93
N ALA A 84 -18.21 18.44 -13.76
CA ALA A 84 -16.92 18.97 -14.17
C ALA A 84 -15.82 18.87 -13.10
N GLY A 85 -16.18 18.60 -11.84
CA GLY A 85 -15.24 18.51 -10.72
C GLY A 85 -14.58 19.85 -10.34
N THR A 86 -15.20 20.98 -10.69
CA THR A 86 -14.63 22.31 -10.48
C THR A 86 -15.13 22.96 -9.19
N CYS A 87 -14.34 23.88 -8.64
CA CYS A 87 -14.67 24.74 -7.49
C CYS A 87 -14.25 26.20 -7.77
N PHE A 88 -14.33 27.10 -6.79
CA PHE A 88 -14.01 28.52 -6.96
C PHE A 88 -12.51 28.83 -7.00
N ILE A 89 -11.67 27.84 -6.74
CA ILE A 89 -10.20 27.93 -6.74
C ILE A 89 -9.60 26.88 -7.67
N SER A 90 -8.27 26.78 -7.70
CA SER A 90 -7.55 25.78 -8.49
C SER A 90 -8.06 24.37 -8.24
N GLN A 91 -8.15 23.56 -9.29
CA GLN A 91 -8.74 22.21 -9.24
C GLN A 91 -8.06 21.31 -8.21
N GLU A 92 -6.75 21.48 -8.00
CA GLU A 92 -5.92 20.74 -7.06
C GLU A 92 -6.32 20.96 -5.60
N ALA A 93 -7.02 22.06 -5.32
CA ALA A 93 -7.54 22.37 -3.99
C ALA A 93 -9.04 22.05 -3.88
N CYS A 94 -9.71 21.62 -4.96
CA CYS A 94 -11.11 21.22 -4.86
C CYS A 94 -11.27 19.97 -4.01
N SER A 95 -12.26 19.99 -3.12
CA SER A 95 -12.61 18.87 -2.25
C SER A 95 -14.12 18.81 -2.05
N TYR A 96 -14.61 17.74 -1.42
CA TYR A 96 -16.02 17.57 -1.14
C TYR A 96 -16.25 17.15 0.31
N PRO A 97 -17.25 17.71 1.02
CA PRO A 97 -17.58 17.31 2.36
C PRO A 97 -17.87 15.81 2.45
N LEU A 98 -17.17 15.13 3.34
CA LEU A 98 -17.42 13.73 3.65
C LEU A 98 -18.15 13.66 4.99
N ALA A 99 -19.20 12.86 5.08
CA ALA A 99 -19.81 12.50 6.36
C ALA A 99 -20.31 11.05 6.27
N GLY A 100 -19.74 10.17 7.08
CA GLY A 100 -20.05 8.76 7.01
C GLY A 100 -19.38 7.96 8.11
N GLY A 101 -19.85 6.74 8.31
CA GLY A 101 -19.33 5.85 9.33
C GLY A 101 -19.99 4.50 9.27
N PHE A 102 -19.42 3.54 9.98
CA PHE A 102 -19.96 2.20 10.10
C PHE A 102 -19.70 1.66 11.50
N SER A 103 -20.45 0.63 11.87
CA SER A 103 -20.14 -0.19 13.03
C SER A 103 -19.95 -1.64 12.62
N VAL A 104 -19.02 -2.31 13.28
CA VAL A 104 -18.79 -3.74 13.16
C VAL A 104 -19.01 -4.41 14.52
N LYS A 105 -19.69 -5.55 14.49
CA LYS A 105 -19.82 -6.48 15.61
C LYS A 105 -19.12 -7.76 15.23
N GLU A 106 -18.30 -8.30 16.11
CA GLU A 106 -17.57 -9.53 15.82
C GLU A 106 -17.68 -10.52 16.97
N ALA A 107 -17.64 -11.80 16.62
CA ALA A 107 -17.50 -12.89 17.56
C ALA A 107 -16.43 -13.83 17.02
N TYR A 108 -15.56 -14.34 17.89
CA TYR A 108 -14.51 -15.27 17.51
C TYR A 108 -14.35 -16.40 18.52
N ALA A 109 -13.84 -17.52 18.01
CA ALA A 109 -13.41 -18.65 18.81
C ALA A 109 -12.12 -19.22 18.21
N GLU A 110 -11.15 -19.55 19.07
CA GLU A 110 -9.90 -20.22 18.69
C GLU A 110 -9.64 -21.40 19.64
N LEU A 111 -9.49 -22.59 19.08
CA LEU A 111 -9.29 -23.85 19.75
C LEU A 111 -7.88 -24.35 19.49
N PHE A 112 -7.09 -24.53 20.54
CA PHE A 112 -5.77 -25.14 20.50
C PHE A 112 -5.83 -26.58 20.99
N ILE A 113 -5.30 -27.50 20.19
CA ILE A 113 -5.37 -28.95 20.41
C ILE A 113 -3.94 -29.53 20.40
N PRO A 114 -3.40 -29.94 21.55
CA PRO A 114 -2.16 -30.73 21.59
C PRO A 114 -2.48 -32.17 21.19
N VAL A 115 -1.95 -32.63 20.05
CA VAL A 115 -2.27 -33.94 19.46
C VAL A 115 -1.26 -35.00 19.89
N LEU A 116 0.04 -34.72 19.75
CA LEU A 116 1.13 -35.62 20.15
C LEU A 116 2.14 -34.89 21.02
N LYS A 117 2.77 -35.62 21.94
CA LYS A 117 3.80 -35.11 22.83
C LYS A 117 4.77 -36.23 23.20
N ASP A 118 6.06 -35.91 23.27
CA ASP A 118 7.14 -36.78 23.77
C ASP A 118 7.28 -38.15 23.08
N LEU A 119 6.89 -38.27 21.80
CA LEU A 119 7.06 -39.48 20.99
C LEU A 119 8.28 -39.39 20.05
N PRO A 120 8.85 -40.52 19.61
CA PRO A 120 9.87 -40.52 18.55
C PRO A 120 9.36 -39.82 17.28
N PHE A 121 10.14 -38.88 16.74
CA PHE A 121 9.77 -38.02 15.60
C PHE A 121 8.53 -37.14 15.81
N ALA A 122 8.03 -37.01 17.04
CA ALA A 122 6.90 -36.16 17.39
C ALA A 122 7.01 -35.71 18.85
N ARG A 123 7.99 -34.84 19.12
CA ARG A 123 8.18 -34.18 20.41
C ARG A 123 6.98 -33.30 20.76
N ALA A 124 6.42 -32.64 19.74
CA ALA A 124 5.11 -32.00 19.83
C ALA A 124 4.40 -32.03 18.46
N LEU A 125 3.09 -32.22 18.45
CA LEU A 125 2.23 -31.93 17.31
C LEU A 125 1.00 -31.20 17.83
N ASN A 126 0.82 -29.95 17.43
CA ASN A 126 -0.31 -29.11 17.83
C ASN A 126 -1.11 -28.68 16.61
N VAL A 127 -2.42 -28.52 16.82
CA VAL A 127 -3.36 -28.00 15.82
C VAL A 127 -4.15 -26.87 16.43
N THR A 128 -4.25 -25.75 15.72
CA THR A 128 -5.08 -24.61 16.10
C THR A 128 -6.16 -24.39 15.04
N LEU A 129 -7.41 -24.30 15.49
CA LEU A 129 -8.58 -24.00 14.67
C LEU A 129 -9.17 -22.69 15.14
N GLY A 130 -9.29 -21.71 14.24
CA GLY A 130 -9.86 -20.40 14.55
C GLY A 130 -11.00 -20.06 13.61
N SER A 131 -12.01 -19.34 14.11
CA SER A 131 -13.03 -18.73 13.27
C SER A 131 -13.50 -17.40 13.85
N ARG A 132 -13.68 -16.41 13.00
CA ARG A 132 -14.22 -15.09 13.35
C ARG A 132 -15.36 -14.75 12.40
N TYR A 133 -16.51 -14.39 12.97
CA TYR A 133 -17.65 -13.80 12.28
C TYR A 133 -17.65 -12.29 12.52
N SER A 134 -17.80 -11.51 11.46
CA SER A 134 -17.84 -10.05 11.51
C SER A 134 -19.06 -9.54 10.75
N ASP A 135 -19.90 -8.74 11.39
CA ASP A 135 -21.10 -8.11 10.82
C ASP A 135 -20.93 -6.59 10.77
N TYR A 136 -20.84 -6.05 9.56
CA TYR A 136 -20.65 -4.64 9.27
C TYR A 136 -21.98 -3.99 8.86
N SER A 137 -22.30 -2.84 9.46
CA SER A 137 -23.55 -2.12 9.21
C SER A 137 -23.70 -1.56 7.79
N ASN A 138 -22.62 -1.50 7.01
CA ASN A 138 -22.55 -0.87 5.69
C ASN A 138 -22.34 -1.87 4.54
N VAL A 139 -21.70 -3.01 4.78
CA VAL A 139 -21.24 -3.93 3.72
C VAL A 139 -21.62 -5.40 3.96
N GLY A 140 -22.39 -5.67 5.03
CA GLY A 140 -22.85 -7.02 5.39
C GLY A 140 -21.85 -7.77 6.25
N ASN A 141 -21.87 -9.10 6.18
CA ASN A 141 -21.07 -9.96 7.05
C ASN A 141 -20.04 -10.82 6.31
N THR A 142 -19.09 -11.35 7.09
CA THR A 142 -18.08 -12.32 6.65
C THR A 142 -17.75 -13.28 7.77
N THR A 143 -17.37 -14.50 7.40
CA THR A 143 -16.76 -15.49 8.30
C THR A 143 -15.40 -15.83 7.75
N ASN A 144 -14.38 -15.81 8.61
CA ASN A 144 -13.01 -16.07 8.24
C ASN A 144 -12.42 -17.10 9.19
N SER A 145 -12.06 -18.26 8.63
CA SER A 145 -11.50 -19.38 9.40
C SER A 145 -10.00 -19.57 9.16
N LYS A 146 -9.35 -20.19 10.13
CA LYS A 146 -7.93 -20.47 10.18
C LYS A 146 -7.69 -21.91 10.63
N LEU A 147 -6.71 -22.56 9.99
CA LEU A 147 -6.09 -23.79 10.42
C LEU A 147 -4.58 -23.54 10.55
N ALA A 148 -4.01 -23.86 11.70
CA ALA A 148 -2.57 -23.87 11.90
C ALA A 148 -2.11 -25.21 12.48
N VAL A 149 -0.93 -25.65 12.05
CA VAL A 149 -0.28 -26.88 12.50
C VAL A 149 1.15 -26.56 12.90
N GLU A 150 1.57 -27.06 14.05
CA GLU A 150 2.93 -26.95 14.57
C GLU A 150 3.44 -28.35 14.89
N TRP A 151 4.59 -28.72 14.33
CA TRP A 151 5.19 -30.03 14.51
C TRP A 151 6.66 -29.90 14.88
N ARG A 152 7.03 -30.45 16.04
CA ARG A 152 8.40 -30.63 16.47
C ARG A 152 8.83 -32.09 16.28
N PRO A 153 9.48 -32.45 15.16
CA PRO A 153 10.02 -33.80 14.99
C PRO A 153 11.12 -34.12 16.00
N ILE A 154 11.93 -33.12 16.34
CA ILE A 154 12.98 -33.14 17.37
C ILE A 154 12.86 -31.86 18.22
N ASP A 155 13.55 -31.80 19.34
CA ASP A 155 13.45 -30.65 20.26
C ASP A 155 13.95 -29.34 19.61
N ASP A 156 14.96 -29.44 18.75
CA ASP A 156 15.62 -28.29 18.09
C ASP A 156 14.90 -27.76 16.84
N LEU A 157 13.88 -28.47 16.31
CA LEU A 157 13.26 -28.14 15.03
C LEU A 157 11.75 -28.02 15.18
N LEU A 158 11.22 -26.84 14.86
CA LEU A 158 9.80 -26.59 14.71
C LEU A 158 9.46 -26.41 13.23
N LEU A 159 8.54 -27.21 12.71
CA LEU A 159 7.88 -27.02 11.43
C LEU A 159 6.50 -26.42 11.69
N ARG A 160 6.13 -25.38 10.93
CA ARG A 160 4.84 -24.70 11.09
C ARG A 160 4.16 -24.47 9.75
N GLY A 161 2.83 -24.56 9.75
CA GLY A 161 2.00 -24.28 8.59
C GLY A 161 0.70 -23.61 9.01
N THR A 162 0.27 -22.58 8.30
CA THR A 162 -1.00 -21.88 8.53
C THR A 162 -1.71 -21.64 7.20
N VAL A 163 -3.02 -21.88 7.18
CA VAL A 163 -3.92 -21.44 6.12
C VAL A 163 -5.03 -20.63 6.76
N SER A 164 -5.21 -19.40 6.30
CA SER A 164 -6.23 -18.48 6.85
C SER A 164 -7.00 -17.80 5.74
N GLU A 165 -8.30 -17.66 5.92
CA GLU A 165 -9.11 -16.75 5.13
C GLU A 165 -8.89 -15.32 5.61
N VAL A 166 -8.67 -14.40 4.67
CA VAL A 166 -8.44 -12.98 4.95
C VAL A 166 -9.46 -12.13 4.22
N PHE A 167 -9.74 -10.94 4.74
CA PHE A 167 -10.65 -10.00 4.10
C PHE A 167 -10.27 -8.56 4.42
N ARG A 168 -10.75 -7.62 3.60
CA ARG A 168 -10.67 -6.19 3.87
C ARG A 168 -12.03 -5.54 3.63
N ALA A 169 -12.62 -4.97 4.68
CA ALA A 169 -13.81 -4.14 4.52
C ALA A 169 -13.43 -2.79 3.87
N PRO A 170 -14.31 -2.20 3.05
CA PRO A 170 -14.10 -0.84 2.54
C PRO A 170 -13.95 0.17 3.68
N ASN A 171 -13.01 1.11 3.51
CA ASN A 171 -12.84 2.21 4.45
C ASN A 171 -13.86 3.33 4.19
N ILE A 172 -13.93 4.31 5.10
CA ILE A 172 -14.91 5.41 5.02
C ILE A 172 -14.72 6.26 3.76
N SER A 173 -13.47 6.47 3.30
CA SER A 173 -13.21 7.28 2.11
C SER A 173 -13.63 6.55 0.82
N GLU A 174 -13.38 5.24 0.72
CA GLU A 174 -13.82 4.40 -0.41
C GLU A 174 -15.35 4.39 -0.57
N LEU A 175 -16.09 4.54 0.52
CA LEU A 175 -17.55 4.58 0.52
C LEU A 175 -18.10 5.99 0.31
N TYR A 176 -17.64 6.96 1.12
CA TYR A 176 -18.31 8.26 1.30
C TYR A 176 -17.54 9.45 0.71
N ALA A 177 -16.39 9.24 0.05
CA ALA A 177 -15.73 10.34 -0.66
C ALA A 177 -16.65 10.94 -1.72
N GLY A 178 -16.78 12.26 -1.68
CA GLY A 178 -17.57 13.01 -2.64
C GLY A 178 -16.90 13.16 -4.01
N PRO A 179 -17.62 13.72 -4.99
CA PRO A 179 -17.09 13.99 -6.31
C PRO A 179 -16.03 15.11 -6.23
N THR A 180 -14.83 14.82 -6.71
CA THR A 180 -13.71 15.77 -6.77
C THR A 180 -13.04 15.72 -8.13
N GLY A 181 -12.64 16.88 -8.66
CA GLY A 181 -11.95 16.98 -9.95
C GLY A 181 -10.57 16.34 -9.93
N SER A 182 -10.16 15.81 -11.06
CA SER A 182 -8.85 15.19 -11.28
C SER A 182 -8.44 15.36 -12.73
N ALA A 183 -7.13 15.28 -12.99
CA ALA A 183 -6.54 15.35 -14.33
C ALA A 183 -5.57 14.17 -14.55
N PRO A 184 -6.05 12.92 -14.57
CA PRO A 184 -5.19 11.76 -14.75
C PRO A 184 -4.52 11.77 -16.13
N VAL A 185 -3.30 11.21 -16.19
CA VAL A 185 -2.66 10.85 -17.45
C VAL A 185 -3.58 9.88 -18.20
N PHE A 186 -3.88 10.19 -19.46
CA PHE A 186 -4.88 9.46 -20.23
C PHE A 186 -4.41 9.23 -21.67
N ALA A 187 -4.55 8.00 -22.14
CA ALA A 187 -4.31 7.61 -23.52
C ALA A 187 -5.61 7.02 -24.09
N ASP A 188 -6.26 7.79 -24.96
CA ASP A 188 -7.53 7.43 -25.59
C ASP A 188 -7.35 6.23 -26.54
N PRO A 189 -8.03 5.09 -26.31
CA PRO A 189 -7.92 3.91 -27.17
C PRO A 189 -8.49 4.13 -28.58
N CYS A 190 -9.23 5.20 -28.82
CA CYS A 190 -9.85 5.51 -30.12
C CYS A 190 -8.95 6.30 -31.08
N ILE A 191 -7.72 6.66 -30.66
CA ILE A 191 -6.77 7.40 -31.51
C ILE A 191 -6.27 6.51 -32.65
N GLY A 192 -6.26 7.06 -33.87
CA GLY A 192 -5.69 6.42 -35.06
C GLY A 192 -6.51 5.26 -35.63
N LEU A 193 -7.73 5.04 -35.16
CA LEU A 193 -8.58 3.94 -35.64
C LEU A 193 -9.14 4.22 -37.04
N ASP A 194 -9.26 3.16 -37.83
CA ASP A 194 -9.95 3.17 -39.11
C ASP A 194 -11.47 3.05 -38.96
N ALA A 195 -12.20 3.15 -40.08
CA ALA A 195 -13.66 3.09 -40.08
C ALA A 195 -14.22 1.75 -39.57
N ALA A 196 -13.55 0.63 -39.83
CA ALA A 196 -14.01 -0.69 -39.40
C ALA A 196 -13.80 -0.87 -37.89
N GLN A 197 -12.66 -0.41 -37.37
CA GLN A 197 -12.34 -0.42 -35.95
C GLN A 197 -13.28 0.50 -35.15
N LEU A 198 -13.61 1.68 -35.67
CA LEU A 198 -14.60 2.56 -35.03
C LEU A 198 -16.00 1.95 -35.04
N ALA A 199 -16.41 1.32 -36.15
CA ALA A 199 -17.70 0.62 -36.24
C ALA A 199 -17.80 -0.59 -35.29
N ALA A 200 -16.66 -1.21 -34.95
CA ALA A 200 -16.60 -2.30 -33.97
C ALA A 200 -16.78 -1.80 -32.52
N HIS A 201 -16.46 -0.53 -32.23
CA HIS A 201 -16.50 0.06 -30.89
C HIS A 201 -17.33 1.37 -30.85
N PRO A 202 -18.61 1.34 -31.27
CA PRO A 202 -19.41 2.54 -31.45
C PRO A 202 -19.73 3.26 -30.14
N HIS A 203 -19.69 2.57 -28.99
CA HIS A 203 -20.02 3.15 -27.69
C HIS A 203 -18.78 3.70 -27.00
N ALA A 204 -17.61 3.07 -27.16
CA ALA A 204 -16.33 3.55 -26.65
C ALA A 204 -15.80 4.75 -27.43
N CYS A 205 -16.06 4.78 -28.75
CA CYS A 205 -15.54 5.79 -29.68
C CYS A 205 -16.65 6.69 -30.26
N GLN A 206 -17.65 7.04 -29.45
CA GLN A 206 -18.75 7.91 -29.87
C GLN A 206 -18.24 9.22 -30.49
N ASN A 207 -18.75 9.56 -31.68
CA ASN A 207 -18.41 10.75 -32.46
C ASN A 207 -16.93 10.87 -32.89
N VAL A 208 -16.11 9.84 -32.70
CA VAL A 208 -14.70 9.88 -33.09
C VAL A 208 -14.57 9.76 -34.62
N PRO A 209 -13.91 10.72 -35.30
CA PRO A 209 -13.68 10.63 -36.74
C PRO A 209 -12.59 9.61 -37.08
N VAL A 210 -12.63 9.07 -38.31
CA VAL A 210 -11.59 8.18 -38.84
C VAL A 210 -10.23 8.87 -38.79
N GLY A 211 -9.21 8.18 -38.25
CA GLY A 211 -7.86 8.73 -38.12
C GLY A 211 -7.73 9.86 -37.10
N TYR A 212 -8.63 9.94 -36.12
CA TYR A 212 -8.57 10.90 -35.03
C TYR A 212 -7.19 10.93 -34.35
N ALA A 213 -6.59 12.12 -34.26
CA ALA A 213 -5.23 12.31 -33.76
C ALA A 213 -5.14 12.54 -32.24
N GLY A 214 -6.29 12.62 -31.54
CA GLY A 214 -6.31 13.02 -30.14
C GLY A 214 -6.33 14.54 -29.95
N THR A 215 -6.51 14.97 -28.70
CA THR A 215 -6.44 16.39 -28.30
C THR A 215 -5.00 16.91 -28.21
N GLY A 216 -4.00 16.03 -28.24
CA GLY A 216 -2.60 16.35 -27.93
C GLY A 216 -2.32 16.62 -26.44
N LEU A 217 -3.35 16.59 -25.60
CA LEU A 217 -3.25 16.75 -24.16
C LEU A 217 -3.09 15.35 -23.54
N GLY A 218 -1.93 15.04 -22.97
CA GLY A 218 -1.64 13.73 -22.35
C GLY A 218 -2.43 13.43 -21.07
N GLN A 219 -3.52 14.16 -20.81
CA GLN A 219 -4.38 14.09 -19.65
C GLN A 219 -5.85 14.27 -20.08
N ALA A 220 -6.77 13.73 -19.30
CA ALA A 220 -8.20 13.97 -19.46
C ALA A 220 -8.76 14.58 -18.17
N ASN A 221 -9.82 15.39 -18.29
CA ASN A 221 -10.59 15.79 -17.12
C ASN A 221 -11.29 14.57 -16.54
N ALA A 222 -11.28 14.43 -15.23
CA ALA A 222 -11.97 13.34 -14.55
C ALA A 222 -12.63 13.83 -13.25
N VAL A 223 -13.66 13.11 -12.84
CA VAL A 223 -14.24 13.23 -11.50
C VAL A 223 -14.08 11.90 -10.79
N VAL A 224 -13.44 11.92 -9.62
CA VAL A 224 -13.28 10.75 -8.75
C VAL A 224 -14.30 10.82 -7.61
N SER A 225 -14.78 9.66 -7.17
CA SER A 225 -15.74 9.59 -6.05
C SER A 225 -15.73 8.22 -5.38
N GLY A 226 -16.09 8.19 -4.10
CA GLY A 226 -16.43 6.96 -3.39
C GLY A 226 -17.69 6.30 -3.93
N SER A 227 -17.96 5.09 -3.48
CA SER A 227 -18.97 4.22 -4.07
C SER A 227 -20.41 4.67 -3.79
N VAL A 228 -20.71 5.20 -2.60
CA VAL A 228 -22.08 5.54 -2.15
C VAL A 228 -22.66 6.67 -2.99
N VAL A 229 -21.83 7.66 -3.35
CA VAL A 229 -22.22 8.80 -4.21
C VAL A 229 -22.70 8.33 -5.59
N ARG A 230 -22.23 7.15 -6.03
CA ARG A 230 -22.58 6.54 -7.31
C ARG A 230 -23.61 5.43 -7.19
N GLY A 231 -24.18 5.20 -6.00
CA GLY A 231 -25.14 4.12 -5.75
C GLY A 231 -24.52 2.72 -5.84
N ILE A 232 -23.20 2.61 -5.66
CA ILE A 232 -22.46 1.37 -5.78
C ILE A 232 -22.28 0.76 -4.38
N ALA A 233 -22.82 -0.45 -4.20
CA ALA A 233 -22.64 -1.23 -2.98
C ALA A 233 -21.32 -2.01 -3.04
N LEU A 234 -20.31 -1.53 -2.32
CA LEU A 234 -19.06 -2.29 -2.15
C LEU A 234 -19.26 -3.49 -1.24
N ARG A 235 -18.47 -4.52 -1.47
CA ARG A 235 -18.35 -5.72 -0.65
C ARG A 235 -16.94 -5.79 -0.06
N PRO A 236 -16.74 -6.53 1.04
CA PRO A 236 -15.39 -6.82 1.52
C PRO A 236 -14.58 -7.59 0.47
N GLU A 237 -13.31 -7.22 0.31
CA GLU A 237 -12.32 -8.00 -0.45
C GLU A 237 -12.11 -9.35 0.24
N LYS A 238 -11.88 -10.44 -0.49
CA LYS A 238 -11.74 -11.78 0.08
C LYS A 238 -10.48 -12.47 -0.39
N GLY A 239 -9.81 -13.18 0.48
CA GLY A 239 -8.56 -13.85 0.14
C GLY A 239 -8.20 -15.02 1.02
N LYS A 240 -7.04 -15.59 0.72
CA LYS A 240 -6.40 -16.60 1.58
C LYS A 240 -4.91 -16.28 1.74
N SER A 241 -4.43 -16.48 2.96
CA SER A 241 -3.01 -16.52 3.30
C SER A 241 -2.59 -17.97 3.50
N PHE A 242 -1.43 -18.32 2.97
CA PHE A 242 -0.75 -19.59 3.19
C PHE A 242 0.66 -19.29 3.66
N ASP A 243 1.04 -19.90 4.78
CA ASP A 243 2.31 -19.66 5.44
C ASP A 243 2.90 -21.01 5.85
N TRP A 244 4.12 -21.29 5.44
CA TRP A 244 4.83 -22.52 5.80
C TRP A 244 6.27 -22.21 6.14
N GLY A 245 6.75 -22.68 7.27
CA GLY A 245 8.11 -22.38 7.66
C GLY A 245 8.67 -23.32 8.69
N PHE A 246 9.91 -23.04 9.06
CA PHE A 246 10.56 -23.72 10.15
C PHE A 246 11.33 -22.75 11.03
N VAL A 247 11.56 -23.19 12.27
CA VAL A 247 12.52 -22.61 13.20
C VAL A 247 13.47 -23.72 13.61
N TYR A 248 14.76 -23.44 13.56
CA TYR A 248 15.81 -24.35 14.00
C TYR A 248 16.69 -23.66 15.04
N ASP A 249 16.69 -24.21 16.25
CA ASP A 249 17.40 -23.74 17.44
C ASP A 249 18.22 -24.92 18.02
N PRO A 250 19.38 -25.23 17.41
CA PRO A 250 20.20 -26.36 17.79
C PRO A 250 20.84 -26.23 19.17
N HIS A 251 20.67 -27.24 20.03
CA HIS A 251 21.38 -27.34 21.30
C HIS A 251 22.91 -27.48 21.17
N TRP A 252 23.43 -27.90 20.01
CA TRP A 252 24.88 -27.99 19.76
C TRP A 252 25.51 -26.63 19.44
N LEU A 253 24.70 -25.59 19.22
CA LEU A 253 25.13 -24.22 18.97
C LEU A 253 24.29 -23.24 19.79
N ASP A 254 24.55 -23.22 21.08
CA ASP A 254 23.82 -22.37 22.03
C ASP A 254 23.75 -20.91 21.60
N GLY A 255 22.54 -20.34 21.67
CA GLY A 255 22.27 -18.95 21.31
C GLY A 255 22.05 -18.72 19.82
N PHE A 256 22.15 -19.73 18.96
CA PHE A 256 21.78 -19.65 17.54
C PHE A 256 20.31 -20.01 17.32
N SER A 257 19.64 -19.28 16.44
CA SER A 257 18.31 -19.59 15.96
C SER A 257 18.16 -19.09 14.53
N VAL A 258 17.60 -19.92 13.66
CA VAL A 258 17.29 -19.55 12.26
C VAL A 258 15.84 -19.89 11.95
N ASN A 259 15.21 -19.06 11.14
CA ASN A 259 13.87 -19.29 10.63
C ASN A 259 13.81 -19.00 9.13
N LEU A 260 12.90 -19.70 8.46
CA LEU A 260 12.54 -19.46 7.08
C LEU A 260 11.04 -19.71 6.93
N ASP A 261 10.32 -18.72 6.39
CA ASP A 261 8.89 -18.76 6.18
C ASP A 261 8.57 -18.45 4.70
N LEU A 262 7.91 -19.38 4.04
CA LEU A 262 7.34 -19.22 2.71
C LEU A 262 5.90 -18.76 2.86
N TRP A 263 5.57 -17.61 2.27
CA TRP A 263 4.23 -17.05 2.36
C TRP A 263 3.63 -16.78 0.98
N ARG A 264 2.31 -16.96 0.86
CA ARG A 264 1.51 -16.61 -0.32
C ARG A 264 0.17 -16.05 0.13
N ILE A 265 -0.18 -14.89 -0.40
CA ILE A 265 -1.46 -14.24 -0.17
C ILE A 265 -2.09 -13.94 -1.53
N TYR A 266 -3.38 -14.22 -1.66
CA TYR A 266 -4.16 -13.67 -2.75
C TYR A 266 -5.43 -12.99 -2.22
N LEU A 267 -5.82 -11.89 -2.84
CA LEU A 267 -7.09 -11.19 -2.63
C LEU A 267 -7.85 -11.14 -3.95
N ASN A 268 -9.13 -11.48 -3.91
CA ASN A 268 -10.11 -11.34 -4.97
C ASN A 268 -11.04 -10.19 -4.66
N ASP A 269 -11.67 -9.65 -5.71
CA ASP A 269 -12.62 -8.55 -5.64
C ASP A 269 -12.03 -7.33 -4.91
N THR A 270 -10.73 -7.07 -5.09
CA THR A 270 -10.05 -5.94 -4.47
C THR A 270 -10.72 -4.64 -4.89
N ILE A 271 -10.89 -3.74 -3.94
CA ILE A 271 -11.50 -2.43 -4.13
C ILE A 271 -10.46 -1.55 -4.81
N VAL A 272 -10.74 -1.18 -6.06
CA VAL A 272 -9.93 -0.25 -6.85
C VAL A 272 -10.51 1.14 -6.62
N SER A 273 -9.77 1.99 -5.91
CA SER A 273 -10.27 3.28 -5.41
C SER A 273 -9.34 4.45 -5.77
N PRO A 274 -9.72 5.31 -6.73
CA PRO A 274 -10.73 5.08 -7.76
C PRO A 274 -10.20 4.16 -8.88
N VAL A 275 -11.09 3.68 -9.75
CA VAL A 275 -10.64 3.02 -10.99
C VAL A 275 -9.88 4.01 -11.87
N GLY A 276 -8.67 3.63 -12.31
CA GLY A 276 -7.83 4.48 -13.16
C GLY A 276 -8.45 4.76 -14.53
N ALA A 277 -8.22 5.97 -15.06
CA ALA A 277 -8.75 6.44 -16.34
C ALA A 277 -8.44 5.50 -17.52
N ASN A 278 -7.19 5.05 -17.65
CA ASN A 278 -6.79 4.12 -18.71
C ASN A 278 -7.42 2.73 -18.53
N THR A 279 -7.49 2.23 -17.30
CA THR A 279 -8.16 0.95 -16.99
C THR A 279 -9.62 1.00 -17.41
N LEU A 280 -10.32 2.08 -17.06
CA LEU A 280 -11.72 2.28 -17.39
C LEU A 280 -11.94 2.37 -18.91
N ALA A 281 -11.17 3.21 -19.60
CA ALA A 281 -11.33 3.40 -21.04
C ALA A 281 -10.95 2.16 -21.85
N ASN A 282 -9.86 1.46 -21.47
CA ASN A 282 -9.48 0.23 -22.13
C ASN A 282 -10.50 -0.89 -21.85
N ALA A 283 -11.04 -1.01 -20.63
CA ALA A 283 -12.08 -1.98 -20.33
C ALA A 283 -13.37 -1.72 -21.14
N CYS A 284 -13.77 -0.45 -21.26
CA CYS A 284 -14.87 -0.04 -22.15
C CYS A 284 -14.56 -0.46 -23.58
N PHE A 285 -13.44 0.00 -24.14
CA PHE A 285 -13.05 -0.31 -25.51
C PHE A 285 -12.97 -1.82 -25.79
N ASN A 286 -12.25 -2.58 -24.98
CA ASN A 286 -12.01 -4.02 -25.21
C ASN A 286 -13.25 -4.90 -25.11
N THR A 287 -14.28 -4.45 -24.39
CA THR A 287 -15.55 -5.17 -24.23
C THR A 287 -16.67 -4.57 -25.06
N ASP A 288 -16.40 -3.47 -25.78
CA ASP A 288 -17.37 -2.82 -26.64
C ASP A 288 -17.56 -3.61 -27.92
N THR A 289 -18.81 -3.67 -28.36
CA THR A 289 -19.18 -4.31 -29.62
C THR A 289 -20.21 -3.48 -30.35
N ALA A 290 -20.43 -3.76 -31.63
CA ALA A 290 -21.41 -3.05 -32.45
C ALA A 290 -22.85 -3.03 -31.86
N THR A 291 -23.19 -4.00 -31.00
CA THR A 291 -24.56 -4.17 -30.45
C THR A 291 -24.63 -4.11 -28.94
N THR A 292 -23.51 -4.11 -28.24
CA THR A 292 -23.46 -4.19 -26.78
C THR A 292 -22.42 -3.21 -26.28
N PRO A 293 -22.85 -2.17 -25.53
CA PRO A 293 -21.93 -1.22 -24.91
C PRO A 293 -20.93 -1.93 -24.01
N GLY A 294 -19.65 -1.61 -24.20
CA GLY A 294 -18.59 -2.08 -23.35
C GLY A 294 -18.78 -1.70 -21.88
N VAL A 295 -18.20 -2.50 -21.00
CA VAL A 295 -18.19 -2.27 -19.56
C VAL A 295 -17.54 -0.92 -19.28
N PHE A 296 -18.23 -0.08 -18.53
CA PHE A 296 -17.84 1.29 -18.19
C PHE A 296 -17.93 2.37 -19.28
N CYS A 297 -18.44 2.09 -20.48
CA CYS A 297 -18.59 3.15 -21.50
C CYS A 297 -19.50 4.31 -21.03
N ASN A 298 -20.47 4.04 -20.14
CA ASN A 298 -21.31 5.06 -19.50
C ASN A 298 -20.55 6.03 -18.55
N TYR A 299 -19.28 5.75 -18.24
CA TYR A 299 -18.43 6.61 -17.43
C TYR A 299 -17.51 7.51 -18.28
N ILE A 300 -17.61 7.43 -19.62
CA ILE A 300 -16.85 8.24 -20.55
C ILE A 300 -17.82 9.16 -21.27
N THR A 301 -17.65 10.46 -21.08
CA THR A 301 -18.42 11.47 -21.83
C THR A 301 -17.55 12.03 -22.92
N ARG A 302 -17.97 11.87 -24.18
CA ARG A 302 -17.31 12.46 -25.35
C ARG A 302 -18.04 13.70 -25.86
N THR A 303 -17.30 14.61 -26.48
CA THR A 303 -17.85 15.77 -27.19
C THR A 303 -18.46 15.33 -28.54
N GLN A 304 -19.08 16.27 -29.24
CA GLN A 304 -19.55 16.05 -30.62
C GLN A 304 -18.41 15.88 -31.63
N LEU A 305 -17.17 16.22 -31.26
CA LEU A 305 -15.97 16.03 -32.08
C LEU A 305 -15.24 14.71 -31.76
N GLY A 306 -15.76 13.93 -30.81
CA GLY A 306 -15.17 12.67 -30.38
C GLY A 306 -14.15 12.80 -29.24
N ASP A 307 -13.73 14.01 -28.86
CA ASP A 307 -12.81 14.22 -27.72
C ASP A 307 -13.45 13.73 -26.41
N VAL A 308 -12.64 13.17 -25.51
CA VAL A 308 -13.11 12.89 -24.13
C VAL A 308 -13.28 14.20 -23.38
N ALA A 309 -14.53 14.57 -23.07
CA ALA A 309 -14.86 15.77 -22.33
C ALA A 309 -14.52 15.61 -20.83
N PHE A 310 -14.99 14.51 -20.23
CA PHE A 310 -14.62 14.10 -18.88
C PHE A 310 -14.85 12.60 -18.66
N LEU A 311 -14.11 12.05 -17.72
CA LEU A 311 -14.26 10.68 -17.21
C LEU A 311 -14.90 10.71 -15.82
N THR A 312 -15.73 9.73 -15.50
CA THR A 312 -16.09 9.50 -14.10
C THR A 312 -15.44 8.24 -13.58
N LEU A 313 -14.65 8.36 -12.51
CA LEU A 313 -13.84 7.29 -11.95
C LEU A 313 -14.41 6.86 -10.59
N PRO A 314 -15.29 5.85 -10.56
CA PRO A 314 -15.85 5.34 -9.31
C PRO A 314 -14.87 4.44 -8.55
N THR A 315 -15.18 4.17 -7.29
CA THR A 315 -14.60 3.06 -6.53
C THR A 315 -15.41 1.78 -6.73
N LEU A 316 -14.75 0.66 -7.06
CA LEU A 316 -15.39 -0.62 -7.42
C LEU A 316 -14.62 -1.84 -6.88
N ASN A 317 -15.34 -2.92 -6.54
CA ASN A 317 -14.75 -4.25 -6.33
C ASN A 317 -14.50 -4.94 -7.68
N LEU A 318 -13.25 -4.91 -8.16
CA LEU A 318 -12.89 -5.49 -9.47
C LEU A 318 -11.62 -6.32 -9.39
N GLY A 319 -10.61 -5.79 -8.71
CA GLY A 319 -9.25 -6.27 -8.90
C GLY A 319 -8.94 -7.60 -8.22
N ARG A 320 -7.72 -8.06 -8.46
CA ARG A 320 -7.10 -9.20 -7.82
C ARG A 320 -5.65 -8.85 -7.51
N LEU A 321 -5.19 -9.28 -6.33
CA LEU A 321 -3.81 -9.17 -5.91
C LEU A 321 -3.27 -10.59 -5.65
N ASP A 322 -2.15 -10.94 -6.26
CA ASP A 322 -1.39 -12.15 -5.92
C ASP A 322 0.02 -11.75 -5.46
N THR A 323 0.36 -12.09 -4.23
CA THR A 323 1.69 -11.82 -3.66
C THR A 323 2.26 -13.07 -2.98
N ARG A 324 3.55 -13.30 -3.15
CA ARG A 324 4.27 -14.39 -2.46
C ARG A 324 5.73 -14.05 -2.25
N GLY A 325 6.30 -14.64 -1.23
CA GLY A 325 7.69 -14.40 -0.88
C GLY A 325 8.22 -15.36 0.17
N VAL A 326 9.40 -15.02 0.63
CA VAL A 326 10.14 -15.75 1.65
C VAL A 326 10.65 -14.76 2.67
N ASP A 327 10.35 -15.02 3.94
CA ASP A 327 11.02 -14.35 5.04
C ASP A 327 12.09 -15.28 5.59
N PHE A 328 13.24 -14.70 5.90
CA PHE A 328 14.37 -15.41 6.48
C PHE A 328 14.96 -14.58 7.60
N GLY A 329 15.16 -15.21 8.75
CA GLY A 329 15.79 -14.57 9.89
C GLY A 329 16.80 -15.48 10.55
N PHE A 330 17.87 -14.90 11.08
CA PHE A 330 18.71 -15.60 12.04
C PHE A 330 19.16 -14.67 13.15
N LYS A 331 19.36 -15.26 14.33
CA LYS A 331 19.91 -14.60 15.50
C LYS A 331 21.01 -15.47 16.06
N TYR A 332 22.08 -14.84 16.51
CA TYR A 332 23.15 -15.55 17.19
C TYR A 332 23.72 -14.73 18.34
N ARG A 333 23.49 -15.21 19.57
CA ARG A 333 24.22 -14.71 20.75
C ARG A 333 25.50 -15.51 20.88
N LEU A 334 26.63 -14.85 20.66
CA LEU A 334 27.93 -15.50 20.81
C LEU A 334 28.15 -15.89 22.28
N PRO A 335 28.94 -16.95 22.55
CA PRO A 335 29.45 -17.22 23.88
C PRO A 335 30.14 -15.99 24.47
N GLU A 336 30.10 -15.86 25.80
CA GLU A 336 30.72 -14.73 26.48
C GLU A 336 32.20 -14.63 26.10
N THR A 337 32.62 -13.44 25.69
CA THR A 337 34.01 -13.18 25.32
C THR A 337 34.64 -12.27 26.36
N ARG A 338 35.98 -12.29 26.45
CA ARG A 338 36.73 -11.33 27.27
C ARG A 338 36.52 -9.86 26.85
N PHE A 339 35.96 -9.64 25.67
CA PHE A 339 35.67 -8.32 25.12
C PHE A 339 34.20 -7.94 25.28
N GLY A 340 33.39 -8.72 26.02
CA GLY A 340 31.95 -8.49 26.18
C GLY A 340 31.10 -9.46 25.36
N ASN A 341 29.80 -9.18 25.32
CA ASN A 341 28.78 -10.03 24.73
C ASN A 341 28.35 -9.48 23.37
N PHE A 342 28.34 -10.34 22.36
CA PHE A 342 27.93 -10.00 21.00
C PHE A 342 26.62 -10.72 20.65
N ALA A 343 25.69 -9.98 20.07
CA ALA A 343 24.49 -10.52 19.47
C ALA A 343 24.41 -10.08 18.01
N LEU A 344 24.28 -11.06 17.12
CA LEU A 344 24.05 -10.87 15.70
C LEU A 344 22.57 -11.08 15.40
N THR A 345 22.00 -10.20 14.58
CA THR A 345 20.62 -10.31 14.11
C THR A 345 20.58 -10.06 12.61
N PHE A 346 19.76 -10.83 11.90
CA PHE A 346 19.45 -10.61 10.50
C PHE A 346 18.00 -10.99 10.28
N ASP A 347 17.23 -10.09 9.66
CA ASP A 347 15.86 -10.32 9.25
C ASP A 347 15.72 -9.81 7.81
N SER A 348 15.18 -10.64 6.92
CA SER A 348 15.05 -10.30 5.50
C SER A 348 13.77 -10.85 4.89
N THR A 349 13.24 -10.11 3.94
CA THR A 349 12.10 -10.51 3.09
C THR A 349 12.53 -10.50 1.63
N TYR A 350 12.21 -11.59 0.93
CA TYR A 350 12.26 -11.72 -0.51
C TYR A 350 10.86 -11.75 -1.10
N ILE A 351 10.49 -10.75 -1.91
CA ILE A 351 9.23 -10.74 -2.65
C ILE A 351 9.46 -11.41 -4.01
N ALA A 352 8.85 -12.59 -4.18
CA ALA A 352 8.92 -13.37 -5.41
C ALA A 352 7.90 -12.88 -6.45
N GLN A 353 6.73 -12.45 -6.01
CA GLN A 353 5.64 -11.99 -6.88
C GLN A 353 4.83 -10.91 -6.16
N TYR A 354 4.40 -9.91 -6.92
CA TYR A 354 3.44 -8.90 -6.50
C TYR A 354 2.71 -8.46 -7.77
N ASP A 355 1.62 -9.17 -8.06
CA ASP A 355 0.86 -9.01 -9.30
C ASP A 355 -0.47 -8.34 -8.98
N VAL A 356 -0.72 -7.20 -9.63
CA VAL A 356 -1.97 -6.45 -9.49
C VAL A 356 -2.73 -6.53 -10.80
N ASP A 357 -3.86 -7.23 -10.77
CA ASP A 357 -4.83 -7.23 -11.86
C ASP A 357 -5.99 -6.34 -11.45
N VAL A 358 -6.03 -5.11 -11.97
CA VAL A 358 -7.05 -4.11 -11.58
C VAL A 358 -8.41 -4.36 -12.23
N ALA A 359 -8.50 -5.22 -13.25
CA ALA A 359 -9.73 -5.48 -14.01
C ALA A 359 -9.69 -6.88 -14.68
N PRO A 360 -9.70 -7.97 -13.89
CA PRO A 360 -9.58 -9.33 -14.40
C PRO A 360 -10.64 -9.65 -15.44
N GLY A 361 -10.20 -10.17 -16.60
CA GLY A 361 -11.10 -10.55 -17.70
C GLY A 361 -11.60 -9.39 -18.57
N LEU A 362 -11.20 -8.14 -18.31
CA LEU A 362 -11.59 -6.96 -19.11
C LEU A 362 -10.50 -6.53 -20.12
N GLY A 363 -9.54 -7.40 -20.42
CA GLY A 363 -8.46 -7.13 -21.37
C GLY A 363 -7.44 -6.07 -20.91
N VAL A 364 -7.41 -5.77 -19.61
CA VAL A 364 -6.40 -4.89 -19.00
C VAL A 364 -5.22 -5.77 -18.55
N PRO A 365 -3.96 -5.38 -18.83
CA PRO A 365 -2.81 -6.20 -18.48
C PRO A 365 -2.56 -6.23 -16.98
N VAL A 366 -2.13 -7.39 -16.50
CA VAL A 366 -1.66 -7.58 -15.12
C VAL A 366 -0.37 -6.79 -14.92
N GLN A 367 -0.27 -6.10 -13.79
CA GLN A 367 0.92 -5.34 -13.44
C GLN A 367 1.85 -6.18 -12.56
N HIS A 368 3.06 -6.43 -13.04
CA HIS A 368 4.09 -7.19 -12.31
C HIS A 368 5.03 -6.23 -11.58
N ILE A 369 4.84 -6.05 -10.28
CA ILE A 369 5.51 -4.97 -9.52
C ILE A 369 6.74 -5.48 -8.75
N ALA A 370 6.84 -6.78 -8.48
CA ALA A 370 7.98 -7.33 -7.74
C ALA A 370 9.33 -7.06 -8.44
N GLY A 371 10.20 -6.32 -7.77
CA GLY A 371 11.48 -5.83 -8.28
C GLY A 371 11.41 -4.45 -8.95
N HIS A 372 10.27 -3.78 -8.88
CA HIS A 372 10.05 -2.48 -9.48
C HIS A 372 9.64 -1.43 -8.43
N TYR A 373 9.94 -0.17 -8.74
CA TYR A 373 9.22 0.95 -8.17
C TYR A 373 8.06 1.28 -9.10
N ASP A 374 6.89 1.46 -8.49
CA ASP A 374 5.68 1.91 -9.15
C ASP A 374 5.18 3.20 -8.51
N ARG A 375 4.68 4.13 -9.31
CA ARG A 375 4.17 5.41 -8.78
C ARG A 375 2.92 5.22 -7.92
N ASP A 376 2.05 4.28 -8.30
CA ASP A 376 0.75 4.09 -7.66
C ASP A 376 0.86 3.15 -6.45
N PHE A 377 1.83 2.22 -6.46
CA PHE A 377 2.02 1.23 -5.38
C PHE A 377 3.27 1.45 -4.51
N GLY A 378 4.30 2.12 -5.02
CA GLY A 378 5.55 2.39 -4.31
C GLY A 378 6.67 1.39 -4.61
N ASN A 379 7.58 1.19 -3.66
CA ASN A 379 8.81 0.44 -3.84
C ASN A 379 8.66 -1.05 -3.44
N TYR A 380 8.78 -1.92 -4.44
CA TYR A 380 8.77 -3.37 -4.27
C TYR A 380 10.11 -3.99 -4.65
N ALA A 381 11.22 -3.39 -4.22
CA ALA A 381 12.52 -4.05 -4.27
C ALA A 381 12.41 -5.47 -3.72
N ARG A 382 12.89 -6.46 -4.49
CA ARG A 382 12.68 -7.87 -4.14
C ARG A 382 13.25 -8.21 -2.78
N TRP A 383 14.38 -7.62 -2.42
CA TRP A 383 15.04 -7.87 -1.15
C TRP A 383 14.96 -6.64 -0.25
N ARG A 384 14.54 -6.84 0.99
CA ARG A 384 14.73 -5.90 2.08
C ARG A 384 15.35 -6.65 3.25
N ALA A 385 16.28 -6.02 3.97
CA ALA A 385 16.87 -6.64 5.14
C ALA A 385 17.24 -5.63 6.21
N LEU A 386 17.16 -6.07 7.46
CA LEU A 386 17.74 -5.43 8.63
C LEU A 386 18.79 -6.38 9.20
N ALA A 387 20.01 -5.88 9.36
CA ALA A 387 21.06 -6.61 10.05
C ALA A 387 21.54 -5.80 11.25
N GLY A 388 22.05 -6.48 12.27
CA GLY A 388 22.46 -5.86 13.52
C GLY A 388 23.61 -6.58 14.18
N VAL A 389 24.53 -5.80 14.72
CA VAL A 389 25.50 -6.25 15.72
C VAL A 389 25.25 -5.41 16.96
N VAL A 390 24.95 -6.08 18.07
CA VAL A 390 24.86 -5.45 19.39
C VAL A 390 25.99 -5.97 20.25
N TRP A 391 26.68 -5.06 20.92
CA TRP A 391 27.78 -5.34 21.81
C TRP A 391 27.51 -4.74 23.18
N ASN A 392 27.81 -5.49 24.24
CA ASN A 392 27.68 -5.01 25.62
C ASN A 392 28.91 -5.41 26.44
N MET A 393 29.46 -4.49 27.24
CA MET A 393 30.54 -4.75 28.18
C MET A 393 30.46 -3.83 29.39
N GLY A 394 30.04 -4.37 30.54
CA GLY A 394 29.85 -3.59 31.76
C GLY A 394 28.83 -2.47 31.55
N ALA A 395 29.23 -1.23 31.85
CA ALA A 395 28.40 -0.05 31.67
C ALA A 395 28.27 0.44 30.21
N TRP A 396 29.03 -0.15 29.27
CA TRP A 396 29.02 0.23 27.86
C TRP A 396 28.17 -0.70 27.01
N ASP A 397 27.50 -0.11 26.02
CA ASP A 397 26.94 -0.84 24.89
C ASP A 397 27.19 -0.10 23.58
N ALA A 398 27.24 -0.85 22.49
CA ALA A 398 27.32 -0.29 21.15
C ALA A 398 26.42 -1.09 20.21
N SER A 399 25.90 -0.42 19.18
CA SER A 399 25.15 -1.09 18.13
C SER A 399 25.56 -0.60 16.75
N TRP A 400 25.61 -1.55 15.82
CA TRP A 400 25.70 -1.29 14.39
C TRP A 400 24.45 -1.89 13.74
N ARG A 401 23.59 -1.04 13.18
CA ARG A 401 22.39 -1.44 12.45
C ARG A 401 22.59 -1.17 10.97
N ILE A 402 22.22 -2.14 10.14
CA ILE A 402 22.31 -2.07 8.69
C ILE A 402 20.90 -2.18 8.13
N ARG A 403 20.48 -1.20 7.32
CA ARG A 403 19.23 -1.26 6.55
C ARG A 403 19.57 -1.42 5.08
N TYR A 404 19.14 -2.54 4.50
CA TYR A 404 19.34 -2.88 3.10
C TYR A 404 18.02 -2.80 2.33
N VAL A 405 18.05 -2.07 1.21
CA VAL A 405 17.00 -2.06 0.19
C VAL A 405 17.62 -2.54 -1.11
N GLY A 406 17.11 -3.64 -1.65
CA GLY A 406 17.65 -4.29 -2.85
C GLY A 406 17.55 -3.43 -4.11
N PRO A 407 18.20 -3.87 -5.20
CA PRO A 407 18.06 -3.21 -6.48
C PRO A 407 16.62 -3.32 -6.97
N LEU A 408 16.21 -2.33 -7.74
CA LEU A 408 14.89 -2.29 -8.38
C LEU A 408 14.99 -1.69 -9.77
N SER A 409 13.90 -1.73 -10.52
CA SER A 409 13.76 -0.96 -11.76
C SER A 409 12.57 -0.01 -11.71
N VAL A 410 12.68 1.11 -12.41
CA VAL A 410 11.53 1.97 -12.71
C VAL A 410 11.11 1.69 -14.14
N GLY A 411 9.79 1.69 -14.41
CA GLY A 411 9.23 1.34 -15.71
C GLY A 411 9.19 -0.16 -15.98
N SER A 412 8.72 -0.53 -17.17
CA SER A 412 8.53 -1.90 -17.64
C SER A 412 9.00 -2.05 -19.08
N ARG A 413 9.52 -3.23 -19.43
CA ARG A 413 9.81 -3.60 -20.83
C ARG A 413 8.59 -4.09 -21.59
N ASP A 414 7.48 -4.31 -20.89
CA ASP A 414 6.22 -4.71 -21.47
C ASP A 414 5.42 -3.47 -21.90
N PRO A 415 5.33 -3.18 -23.22
CA PRO A 415 4.61 -2.01 -23.71
C PRO A 415 3.11 -2.06 -23.39
N SER A 416 2.54 -3.24 -23.12
CA SER A 416 1.12 -3.35 -22.75
C SER A 416 0.82 -2.68 -21.42
N GLN A 417 1.79 -2.71 -20.49
CA GLN A 417 1.64 -2.11 -19.16
C GLN A 417 1.70 -0.58 -19.19
N ARG A 418 2.15 0.03 -20.30
CA ARG A 418 2.29 1.49 -20.47
C ARG A 418 3.05 2.17 -19.33
N LYS A 419 4.04 1.48 -18.75
CA LYS A 419 4.91 1.99 -17.68
C LYS A 419 6.28 2.29 -18.26
N SER A 420 6.51 3.54 -18.66
CA SER A 420 7.83 3.98 -19.11
C SER A 420 8.53 4.80 -18.04
N ALA A 421 9.79 4.48 -17.76
CA ALA A 421 10.61 5.21 -16.80
C ALA A 421 10.90 6.65 -17.21
N ASP A 422 10.92 6.96 -18.50
CA ASP A 422 11.17 8.31 -19.02
C ASP A 422 9.89 9.14 -19.20
N GLY A 423 8.72 8.56 -18.90
CA GLY A 423 7.41 9.19 -19.06
C GLY A 423 7.05 9.58 -20.50
N SER A 424 7.83 9.16 -21.49
CA SER A 424 7.63 9.54 -22.89
C SER A 424 6.53 8.70 -23.54
N PRO A 425 5.49 9.32 -24.14
CA PRO A 425 4.51 8.59 -24.93
C PRO A 425 5.12 7.89 -26.16
N ALA A 426 6.28 8.36 -26.63
CA ALA A 426 6.97 7.79 -27.79
C ALA A 426 7.70 6.48 -27.47
N PHE A 427 8.01 6.21 -26.19
CA PHE A 427 8.73 5.03 -25.76
C PHE A 427 7.98 4.34 -24.62
N PRO A 428 6.95 3.53 -24.90
CA PRO A 428 6.05 2.99 -23.86
C PRO A 428 6.66 1.91 -22.96
N ALA A 429 7.93 1.54 -23.17
CA ALA A 429 8.58 0.38 -22.58
C ALA A 429 10.02 0.63 -22.10
N VAL A 430 10.32 1.86 -21.61
CA VAL A 430 11.64 2.14 -21.02
C VAL A 430 11.69 1.64 -19.59
N GLN A 431 12.72 0.85 -19.28
CA GLN A 431 13.01 0.37 -17.94
C GLN A 431 14.41 0.82 -17.52
N VAL A 432 14.53 1.44 -16.35
CA VAL A 432 15.80 1.91 -15.81
C VAL A 432 16.11 1.20 -14.49
N PRO A 433 17.24 0.47 -14.38
CA PRO A 433 17.64 -0.19 -13.14
C PRO A 433 18.31 0.78 -12.16
N TYR A 434 18.07 0.57 -10.87
CA TYR A 434 18.68 1.29 -9.75
C TYR A 434 19.36 0.31 -8.81
N GLY A 435 20.57 0.67 -8.38
CA GLY A 435 21.37 -0.14 -7.46
C GLY A 435 20.79 -0.20 -6.05
N ALA A 436 21.22 -1.21 -5.28
CA ALA A 436 20.84 -1.37 -3.90
C ALA A 436 21.30 -0.19 -3.01
N GLN A 437 20.56 0.05 -1.93
CA GLN A 437 20.84 1.08 -0.93
C GLN A 437 21.15 0.41 0.41
N VAL A 438 22.26 0.82 1.03
CA VAL A 438 22.72 0.30 2.32
C VAL A 438 22.99 1.45 3.27
N TYR A 439 22.22 1.52 4.34
CA TYR A 439 22.37 2.51 5.39
C TYR A 439 23.00 1.87 6.61
N ASN A 440 23.99 2.54 7.19
CA ASN A 440 24.71 2.07 8.36
C ASN A 440 24.51 3.07 9.49
N ASN A 441 23.94 2.60 10.59
CA ASN A 441 23.67 3.42 11.75
C ASN A 441 24.47 2.87 12.92
N PHE A 442 25.18 3.75 13.61
CA PHE A 442 26.01 3.40 14.76
C PHE A 442 25.51 4.12 16.00
N SER A 443 25.54 3.45 17.15
CA SER A 443 25.29 4.08 18.45
C SER A 443 26.20 3.51 19.52
N VAL A 444 26.52 4.35 20.51
CA VAL A 444 27.24 3.96 21.74
C VAL A 444 26.46 4.52 22.93
N GLY A 445 26.23 3.67 23.92
CA GLY A 445 25.57 3.99 25.17
C GLY A 445 26.50 3.77 26.37
N TYR A 446 26.32 4.60 27.41
CA TYR A 446 26.99 4.44 28.69
C TYR A 446 26.01 4.64 29.85
N ASN A 447 25.97 3.67 30.75
CA ASN A 447 25.15 3.71 31.96
C ASN A 447 25.97 4.30 33.13
N ILE A 448 25.53 5.44 33.66
CA ILE A 448 26.08 6.09 34.84
C ILE A 448 25.22 5.68 36.04
N GLU A 449 25.50 4.48 36.56
CA GLU A 449 24.74 3.86 37.66
C GLU A 449 24.56 4.77 38.89
N PRO A 450 25.58 5.50 39.40
CA PRO A 450 25.44 6.30 40.62
C PRO A 450 24.37 7.39 40.59
N ILE A 451 23.95 7.82 39.40
CA ILE A 451 22.94 8.88 39.20
C ILE A 451 21.76 8.40 38.36
N ASN A 452 21.54 7.08 38.24
CA ASN A 452 20.45 6.47 37.46
C ASN A 452 20.28 7.10 36.06
N THR A 453 21.39 7.44 35.41
CA THR A 453 21.42 8.20 34.15
C THR A 453 22.09 7.38 33.06
N ARG A 454 21.52 7.39 31.86
CA ARG A 454 22.10 6.83 30.65
C ARG A 454 22.35 7.93 29.63
N VAL A 455 23.51 7.89 29.00
CA VAL A 455 23.88 8.76 27.87
C VAL A 455 24.08 7.90 26.64
N ASP A 456 23.43 8.29 25.54
CA ASP A 456 23.56 7.64 24.24
C ASP A 456 23.99 8.68 23.20
N VAL A 457 24.90 8.30 22.33
CA VAL A 457 25.26 9.07 21.13
C VAL A 457 25.19 8.16 19.91
N GLY A 458 24.76 8.71 18.79
CA GLY A 458 24.66 7.93 17.56
C GLY A 458 24.73 8.77 16.29
N VAL A 459 24.93 8.05 15.20
CA VAL A 459 24.89 8.56 13.84
C VAL A 459 24.06 7.63 12.98
N ASP A 460 23.00 8.17 12.38
CA ASP A 460 22.23 7.51 11.35
C ASP A 460 22.81 7.86 9.98
N ASN A 461 22.79 6.88 9.06
CA ASN A 461 23.38 7.02 7.74
C ASN A 461 24.83 7.54 7.79
N ALA A 462 25.68 6.84 8.57
CA ALA A 462 27.04 7.25 8.91
C ALA A 462 27.94 7.49 7.69
N PHE A 463 27.66 6.84 6.57
CA PHE A 463 28.40 6.99 5.32
C PHE A 463 27.75 8.00 4.35
N ASP A 464 26.71 8.71 4.78
CA ASP A 464 26.01 9.73 4.00
C ASP A 464 25.52 9.21 2.63
N LYS A 465 24.92 8.02 2.63
CA LYS A 465 24.40 7.40 1.41
C LYS A 465 23.20 8.22 0.91
N GLN A 466 23.38 8.82 -0.26
CA GLN A 466 22.34 9.59 -0.94
C GLN A 466 21.28 8.69 -1.58
N PRO A 467 20.01 9.11 -1.57
CA PRO A 467 18.92 8.36 -2.19
C PRO A 467 19.08 8.33 -3.73
N PRO A 468 18.60 7.27 -4.41
CA PRO A 468 18.62 7.22 -5.87
C PRO A 468 17.68 8.26 -6.47
N LEU A 469 18.13 8.94 -7.54
CA LEU A 469 17.29 9.91 -8.25
C LEU A 469 16.56 9.25 -9.41
N PHE A 470 15.23 9.27 -9.39
CA PHE A 470 14.39 8.79 -10.47
C PHE A 470 14.17 9.88 -11.52
N PHE A 471 13.90 9.48 -12.77
CA PHE A 471 13.51 10.41 -13.83
C PHE A 471 12.23 11.18 -13.47
N GLN A 472 12.13 12.41 -14.00
CA GLN A 472 10.97 13.29 -13.82
C GLN A 472 9.69 12.54 -14.25
N ASN A 473 8.64 12.61 -13.43
CA ASN A 473 7.32 11.95 -13.55
C ASN A 473 7.14 10.60 -12.85
N ASN A 474 8.18 10.00 -12.28
CA ASN A 474 8.03 8.74 -11.55
C ASN A 474 7.55 8.93 -10.11
N VAL A 475 7.94 10.03 -9.46
CA VAL A 475 7.48 10.38 -8.11
C VAL A 475 6.85 11.77 -8.15
N ILE A 476 5.71 11.92 -7.49
CA ILE A 476 4.99 13.19 -7.45
C ILE A 476 5.74 14.16 -6.53
N ASN A 477 6.09 15.34 -7.07
CA ASN A 477 6.78 16.43 -6.35
C ASN A 477 8.09 16.01 -5.65
N ALA A 478 8.75 14.97 -6.15
CA ALA A 478 10.03 14.48 -5.63
C ALA A 478 10.85 13.83 -6.74
N ASN A 479 12.16 13.76 -6.53
CA ASN A 479 13.09 13.06 -7.44
C ASN A 479 13.50 11.68 -6.91
N THR A 480 12.93 11.21 -5.81
CA THR A 480 13.21 9.90 -5.19
C THR A 480 11.97 9.41 -4.45
N ASP A 481 11.88 8.11 -4.19
CA ASP A 481 10.90 7.58 -3.23
C ASP A 481 11.26 8.00 -1.80
N VAL A 482 10.64 9.09 -1.35
CA VAL A 482 10.85 9.69 -0.03
C VAL A 482 10.31 8.83 1.12
N ASN A 483 9.49 7.82 0.84
CA ASN A 483 8.94 6.93 1.86
C ASN A 483 9.91 5.77 2.20
N THR A 484 10.73 5.37 1.23
CA THR A 484 11.66 4.24 1.39
C THR A 484 13.08 4.68 1.67
N TYR A 485 13.55 5.72 0.98
CA TYR A 485 14.94 6.15 1.06
C TYR A 485 15.12 7.33 2.01
N ASP A 486 16.28 7.37 2.66
CA ASP A 486 16.66 8.48 3.52
C ASP A 486 16.94 9.74 2.67
N THR A 487 16.26 10.84 2.98
CA THR A 487 16.40 12.15 2.34
C THR A 487 17.11 13.20 3.21
N VAL A 488 17.44 12.86 4.45
CA VAL A 488 18.14 13.74 5.39
C VAL A 488 19.66 13.62 5.19
N GLY A 489 20.14 12.41 4.91
CA GLY A 489 21.58 12.11 4.85
C GLY A 489 22.14 11.80 6.24
N ARG A 490 23.44 12.07 6.45
CA ARG A 490 24.08 11.80 7.74
C ARG A 490 23.48 12.63 8.88
N TYR A 491 22.95 11.94 9.89
CA TYR A 491 22.29 12.58 11.03
C TYR A 491 22.92 12.16 12.36
N TYR A 492 23.45 13.13 13.10
CA TYR A 492 24.01 12.91 14.45
C TYR A 492 22.97 13.21 15.52
N TRP A 493 22.93 12.37 16.56
CA TRP A 493 22.02 12.56 17.68
C TRP A 493 22.66 12.18 19.01
N ALA A 494 22.12 12.76 20.09
CA ALA A 494 22.46 12.40 21.46
C ALA A 494 21.17 12.30 22.31
N ARG A 495 21.18 11.45 23.33
CA ARG A 495 20.05 11.26 24.25
C ARG A 495 20.56 11.09 25.66
N VAL A 496 19.84 11.68 26.61
CA VAL A 496 20.04 11.46 28.04
C VAL A 496 18.74 10.94 28.63
N THR A 497 18.80 9.81 29.32
CA THR A 497 17.65 9.20 30.00
C THR A 497 17.94 9.15 31.49
N VAL A 498 17.06 9.74 32.31
CA VAL A 498 17.14 9.70 33.77
C VAL A 498 15.95 8.91 34.30
N LYS A 499 16.21 7.88 35.11
CA LYS A 499 15.16 7.11 35.79
C LYS A 499 15.07 7.56 37.24
N PHE A 500 13.86 7.87 37.70
CA PHE A 500 13.55 8.31 39.06
C PHE A 500 12.72 7.27 39.81
#